data_AF-A0A4Y2JN84-F1
#
_entry.id   AF-A0A4Y2JN84-F1
#
_cell.length_a   1.000
_cell.length_b   1.000
_cell.length_c   1.000
_cell.angle_alpha   90.00
_cell.angle_beta   90.00
_cell.angle_gamma   90.00
#
_symmetry.space_group_name_H-M   'P 1'
#
loop_
_entity.id
_entity.type
_entity.pdbx_description
1 polymer ?
#
loop_
_entity_poly.entity_id
_entity_poly.type
_entity_poly.pdbx_seq_one_letter_code
_entity_poly.pdbx_strand_id
1 'polypeptide(L)'
;MGRKWYGEKPNSELEMKILTPFVKHGGGSQMVLGCMSAVGVGNLHFIDGIMDKYMYLDILKQNLKQSAERMGVLLYYKLYQDNDPKHNAHIYRLWALYHCPQVIKTAAQSPDLNPIENICDHLNNRIRKFKIYSKNELREKLLSEWDEIEGNVCANLCEILA
;
A
#
# COMPACT_ATOMS: atom_id res chain seq x y z
N MET A 1 -28.34 -22.62 31.31
CA MET A 1 -27.79 -21.27 31.51
C MET A 1 -26.63 -21.07 30.54
N GLY A 2 -26.88 -20.38 29.43
CA GLY A 2 -25.86 -20.08 28.43
C GLY A 2 -25.06 -18.84 28.81
N ARG A 3 -23.74 -18.90 28.67
CA ARG A 3 -22.91 -17.70 28.60
C ARG A 3 -22.57 -17.45 27.13
N LYS A 4 -23.11 -16.36 26.58
CA LYS A 4 -22.65 -15.76 25.33
C LYS A 4 -21.32 -15.07 25.59
N TRP A 5 -20.31 -15.36 24.78
CA TRP A 5 -19.09 -14.57 24.71
C TRP A 5 -19.35 -13.40 23.76
N TYR A 6 -19.10 -12.18 24.24
CA TYR A 6 -19.11 -10.97 23.43
C TYR A 6 -17.76 -10.81 22.75
N GLY A 7 -17.79 -10.83 21.41
CA GLY A 7 -16.86 -10.17 20.48
C GLY A 7 -15.36 -10.23 20.77
N GLU A 8 -14.69 -11.22 20.20
CA GLU A 8 -13.35 -10.98 19.67
C GLU A 8 -13.49 -10.13 18.41
N LYS A 9 -12.95 -8.91 18.44
CA LYS A 9 -12.75 -8.15 17.19
C LYS A 9 -11.74 -8.93 16.35
N PRO A 10 -11.95 -9.10 15.04
CA PRO A 10 -10.88 -9.56 14.16
C PRO A 10 -9.68 -8.64 14.37
N ASN A 11 -8.51 -9.24 14.46
CA ASN A 11 -7.24 -8.59 14.72
C ASN A 11 -7.10 -7.36 13.80
N SER A 12 -7.28 -6.15 14.36
CA SER A 12 -7.37 -4.90 13.60
C SER A 12 -5.98 -4.36 13.26
N GLU A 13 -5.11 -5.22 12.76
CA GLU A 13 -3.77 -4.85 12.32
C GLU A 13 -3.88 -4.23 10.93
N LEU A 14 -4.09 -2.93 10.92
CA LEU A 14 -4.23 -2.14 9.71
C LEU A 14 -2.87 -1.62 9.29
N GLU A 15 -2.31 -2.28 8.28
CA GLU A 15 -0.99 -1.97 7.74
C GLU A 15 -1.12 -1.16 6.46
N MET A 16 -0.72 0.12 6.50
CA MET A 16 -0.59 0.93 5.29
C MET A 16 0.66 0.55 4.52
N LYS A 17 0.46 -0.05 3.34
CA LYS A 17 1.52 -0.68 2.53
C LYS A 17 1.83 0.04 1.24
N ILE A 18 3.01 0.64 1.15
CA ILE A 18 3.44 1.44 0.00
C ILE A 18 3.79 0.55 -1.20
N LEU A 19 3.01 0.64 -2.27
CA LEU A 19 3.21 -0.19 -3.47
C LEU A 19 4.18 0.42 -4.45
N THR A 20 5.11 -0.36 -5.00
CA THR A 20 5.85 0.00 -6.22
C THR A 20 5.50 -0.98 -7.33
N PRO A 21 4.66 -0.63 -8.33
CA PRO A 21 4.39 -1.48 -9.45
C PRO A 21 5.49 -1.31 -10.50
N PHE A 22 5.88 -2.44 -11.07
CA PHE A 22 6.68 -2.48 -12.27
C PHE A 22 5.88 -3.26 -13.33
N VAL A 23 5.32 -2.56 -14.31
CA VAL A 23 4.78 -3.22 -15.51
C VAL A 23 5.68 -2.90 -16.69
N LYS A 24 6.35 -3.91 -17.25
CA LYS A 24 7.07 -3.81 -18.53
C LYS A 24 6.14 -4.28 -19.64
N HIS A 25 5.65 -3.35 -20.46
CA HIS A 25 5.09 -3.68 -21.76
C HIS A 25 5.91 -2.97 -22.84
N GLY A 26 5.80 -3.41 -24.10
CA GLY A 26 6.49 -2.79 -25.24
C GLY A 26 6.20 -1.30 -25.47
N GLY A 27 5.28 -0.69 -24.71
CA GLY A 27 4.96 0.74 -24.70
C GLY A 27 5.45 1.54 -23.48
N GLY A 28 6.31 0.95 -22.62
CA GLY A 28 6.91 1.63 -21.45
C GLY A 28 6.55 1.02 -20.10
N SER A 29 7.01 1.66 -19.02
CA SER A 29 6.70 1.29 -17.63
C SER A 29 6.15 2.49 -16.85
N GLN A 30 5.29 2.23 -15.86
CA GLN A 30 4.71 3.24 -14.99
C GLN A 30 4.95 2.85 -13.53
N MET A 31 5.71 3.67 -12.81
CA MET A 31 5.90 3.56 -11.38
C MET A 31 4.72 4.21 -10.67
N VAL A 32 4.20 3.60 -9.60
CA VAL A 32 3.15 4.20 -8.77
C VAL A 32 3.48 3.99 -7.29
N LEU A 33 2.77 4.71 -6.41
CA LEU A 33 2.76 4.56 -4.96
C LEU A 33 1.33 4.31 -4.50
N GLY A 34 1.02 3.10 -4.05
CA GLY A 34 -0.31 2.76 -3.49
C GLY A 34 -0.26 2.58 -1.99
N CYS A 35 -1.41 2.56 -1.30
CA CYS A 35 -1.49 1.98 0.04
C CYS A 35 -2.76 1.16 0.24
N MET A 36 -2.73 0.18 1.13
CA MET A 36 -3.90 -0.64 1.47
C MET A 36 -4.03 -0.80 2.98
N SER A 37 -5.13 -1.38 3.43
CA SER A 37 -5.34 -1.89 4.78
C SER A 37 -6.31 -3.08 4.69
N ALA A 38 -6.57 -3.80 5.78
CA ALA A 38 -7.57 -4.88 5.77
C ALA A 38 -8.98 -4.43 5.31
N VAL A 39 -9.28 -3.13 5.36
CA VAL A 39 -10.56 -2.57 4.87
C VAL A 39 -10.60 -2.50 3.34
N GLY A 40 -9.46 -2.31 2.68
CA GLY A 40 -9.38 -2.08 1.25
C GLY A 40 -8.19 -1.22 0.85
N VAL A 41 -8.24 -0.67 -0.35
CA VAL A 41 -7.19 0.18 -0.90
C VAL A 41 -7.39 1.67 -0.59
N GLY A 42 -6.27 2.36 -0.40
CA GLY A 42 -6.16 3.81 -0.33
C GLY A 42 -5.86 4.42 -1.71
N ASN A 43 -5.21 5.58 -1.72
CA ASN A 43 -4.89 6.28 -2.97
C ASN A 43 -3.74 5.60 -3.73
N LEU A 44 -3.79 5.69 -5.07
CA LEU A 44 -2.73 5.28 -5.99
C LEU A 44 -2.12 6.53 -6.65
N HIS A 45 -0.84 6.78 -6.41
CA HIS A 45 -0.14 7.96 -6.89
C HIS A 45 0.83 7.61 -8.02
N PHE A 46 0.74 8.26 -9.18
CA PHE A 46 1.66 8.02 -10.29
C PHE A 46 2.98 8.77 -10.11
N ILE A 47 4.09 8.08 -10.31
CA ILE A 47 5.43 8.65 -10.22
C ILE A 47 6.03 8.77 -11.62
N ASP A 48 6.51 9.97 -11.95
CA ASP A 48 7.27 10.24 -13.16
C ASP A 48 8.76 10.41 -12.83
N GLY A 49 9.62 9.63 -13.49
CA GLY A 49 11.06 9.67 -13.29
C GLY A 49 11.55 8.75 -12.16
N ILE A 50 12.74 9.08 -11.62
CA ILE A 50 13.40 8.29 -10.58
C ILE A 50 12.97 8.84 -9.21
N MET A 51 12.44 7.97 -8.35
CA MET A 51 12.05 8.34 -6.99
C MET A 51 13.24 8.45 -6.05
N ASP A 52 13.52 9.68 -5.59
CA ASP A 52 14.42 9.94 -4.49
C ASP A 52 13.68 9.98 -3.13
N LYS A 53 14.46 10.16 -2.06
CA LYS A 53 13.93 10.20 -0.68
C LYS A 53 13.04 11.42 -0.40
N TYR A 54 13.20 12.53 -1.12
CA TYR A 54 12.44 13.76 -0.89
C TYR A 54 11.08 13.66 -1.57
N MET A 55 11.06 13.23 -2.83
CA MET A 55 9.83 12.95 -3.56
C MET A 55 9.00 11.89 -2.84
N TYR A 56 9.64 10.82 -2.36
CA TYR A 56 8.96 9.81 -1.55
C TYR A 56 8.23 10.41 -0.33
N LEU A 57 8.94 11.24 0.44
CA LEU A 57 8.36 11.89 1.62
C LEU A 57 7.21 12.84 1.26
N ASP A 58 7.32 13.58 0.17
CA ASP A 58 6.28 14.51 -0.26
C ASP A 58 5.02 13.78 -0.74
N ILE A 59 5.19 12.66 -1.47
CA ILE A 59 4.07 11.80 -1.84
C ILE A 59 3.38 11.26 -0.58
N LEU A 60 4.15 10.84 0.44
CA LEU A 60 3.57 10.36 1.69
C LEU A 60 2.77 11.43 2.43
N LYS A 61 3.31 12.64 2.56
CA LYS A 61 2.61 13.77 3.18
C LYS A 61 1.28 14.07 2.52
N GLN A 62 1.21 13.97 1.20
CA GLN A 62 0.01 14.27 0.42
C GLN A 62 -1.01 13.13 0.47
N ASN A 63 -0.56 11.87 0.42
CA ASN A 63 -1.45 10.72 0.19
C ASN A 63 -1.81 9.94 1.45
N LEU A 64 -0.94 9.90 2.47
CA LEU A 64 -1.13 9.01 3.62
C LEU A 64 -2.39 9.35 4.40
N LYS A 65 -2.56 10.64 4.74
CA LYS A 65 -3.73 11.13 5.49
C LYS A 65 -5.03 10.88 4.72
N GLN A 66 -5.08 11.25 3.45
CA GLN A 66 -6.27 11.09 2.60
C GLN A 66 -6.65 9.62 2.44
N SER A 67 -5.66 8.75 2.28
CA SER A 67 -5.88 7.31 2.19
C SER A 67 -6.41 6.73 3.50
N ALA A 68 -5.89 7.20 4.64
CA ALA A 68 -6.37 6.81 5.95
C ALA A 68 -7.81 7.26 6.21
N GLU A 69 -8.18 8.46 5.75
CA GLU A 69 -9.55 8.96 5.79
C GLU A 69 -10.47 8.14 4.89
N ARG A 70 -10.05 7.86 3.64
CA ARG A 70 -10.80 7.03 2.68
C ARG A 70 -11.13 5.65 3.24
N MET A 71 -10.20 5.05 3.99
CA MET A 71 -10.38 3.73 4.59
C MET A 71 -11.02 3.79 5.99
N GLY A 72 -11.26 4.97 6.57
CA GLY A 72 -11.85 5.11 7.91
C GLY A 72 -10.92 4.73 9.07
N VAL A 73 -9.59 4.79 8.87
CA VAL A 73 -8.56 4.30 9.81
C VAL A 73 -7.62 5.38 10.33
N LEU A 74 -7.89 6.65 10.03
CA LEU A 74 -7.01 7.80 10.32
C LEU A 74 -6.45 7.83 11.75
N LEU A 75 -7.23 7.45 12.76
CA LEU A 75 -6.86 7.60 14.16
C LEU A 75 -6.03 6.45 14.74
N TYR A 76 -5.99 5.29 14.08
CA TYR A 76 -5.48 4.05 14.69
C TYR A 76 -4.71 3.14 13.72
N TYR A 77 -4.30 3.65 12.56
CA TYR A 77 -3.47 2.88 11.63
C TYR A 77 -2.05 2.68 12.15
N LYS A 78 -1.44 1.56 11.74
CA LYS A 78 0.00 1.30 11.91
C LYS A 78 0.65 1.39 10.53
N LEU A 79 1.65 2.25 10.37
CA LEU A 79 2.38 2.38 9.10
C LEU A 79 3.40 1.24 8.98
N TYR A 80 3.29 0.47 7.90
CA TYR A 80 4.24 -0.60 7.55
C TYR A 80 4.96 -0.25 6.26
N GLN A 81 6.28 -0.42 6.22
CA GLN A 81 7.07 -0.16 5.01
C GLN A 81 8.15 -1.22 4.86
N ASP A 82 8.53 -1.54 3.62
CA ASP A 82 9.68 -2.39 3.38
C ASP A 82 10.99 -1.71 3.84
N ASN A 83 12.09 -2.47 3.82
CA ASN A 83 13.39 -2.00 4.26
C ASN A 83 14.16 -1.20 3.19
N ASP A 84 13.52 -0.65 2.15
CA ASP A 84 14.20 0.17 1.14
C ASP A 84 14.98 1.32 1.84
N PRO A 85 16.27 1.55 1.49
CA PRO A 85 17.07 2.61 2.07
C PRO A 85 16.43 4.00 2.06
N LYS A 86 15.55 4.30 1.07
CA LYS A 86 14.80 5.56 1.00
C LYS A 86 13.78 5.68 2.14
N HIS A 87 13.16 4.57 2.51
CA HIS A 87 12.21 4.47 3.63
C HIS A 87 12.92 4.49 4.99
N ASN A 88 14.23 4.27 5.02
CA ASN A 88 15.04 4.36 6.22
C ASN A 88 15.81 5.69 6.35
N ALA A 89 15.60 6.63 5.44
CA ALA A 89 16.23 7.95 5.49
C ALA A 89 15.84 8.71 6.77
N HIS A 90 16.81 9.41 7.36
CA HIS A 90 16.60 10.17 8.61
C HIS A 90 15.43 11.15 8.51
N ILE A 91 15.27 11.83 7.37
CA ILE A 91 14.21 12.80 7.13
C ILE A 91 12.81 12.15 7.20
N TYR A 92 12.66 10.94 6.66
CA TYR A 92 11.41 10.21 6.72
C TYR A 92 11.14 9.72 8.15
N ARG A 93 12.14 9.11 8.80
CA ARG A 93 12.00 8.60 10.17
C ARG A 93 11.56 9.69 11.14
N LEU A 94 12.12 10.89 11.00
CA LEU A 94 11.73 12.04 11.81
C LEU A 94 10.29 12.46 11.52
N TRP A 95 9.90 12.57 10.25
CA TRP A 95 8.52 12.92 9.88
C TRP A 95 7.51 11.90 10.40
N ALA A 96 7.76 10.61 10.20
CA ALA A 96 6.86 9.54 10.61
C ALA A 96 6.63 9.52 12.14
N LEU A 97 7.67 9.84 12.93
CA LEU A 97 7.58 9.94 14.40
C LEU A 97 6.55 11.00 14.87
N TYR A 98 6.43 12.12 14.15
CA TYR A 98 5.52 13.21 14.53
C TYR A 98 4.13 13.11 13.88
N HIS A 99 3.99 12.38 12.78
CA HIS A 99 2.79 12.42 11.95
C HIS A 99 2.04 11.09 11.80
N CYS A 100 2.64 9.97 12.19
CA CYS A 100 2.01 8.65 12.16
C CYS A 100 1.64 8.20 13.58
N PRO A 101 0.43 7.65 13.82
CA PRO A 101 0.05 7.12 15.13
C PRO A 101 1.00 6.04 15.63
N GLN A 102 1.39 5.14 14.72
CA GLN A 102 2.36 4.09 14.99
C GLN A 102 3.11 3.73 13.70
N VAL A 103 4.39 3.38 13.83
CA VAL A 103 5.22 2.86 12.75
C VAL A 103 5.73 1.48 13.16
N ILE A 104 5.49 0.46 12.33
CA ILE A 104 5.96 -0.91 12.53
C ILE A 104 7.42 -0.99 12.05
N LYS A 105 8.29 -1.61 12.85
CA LYS A 105 9.66 -1.89 12.44
C LYS A 105 9.70 -3.21 11.69
N THR A 106 10.12 -3.18 10.44
CA THR A 106 10.29 -4.37 9.61
C THR A 106 11.59 -5.07 9.99
N ALA A 107 11.52 -6.36 10.32
CA ALA A 107 12.72 -7.15 10.59
C ALA A 107 13.55 -7.31 9.30
N ALA A 108 14.88 -7.20 9.40
CA ALA A 108 15.78 -7.20 8.24
C ALA A 108 15.79 -8.51 7.42
N GLN A 109 15.14 -9.58 7.90
CA GLN A 109 15.20 -10.92 7.34
C GLN A 109 13.82 -11.52 6.98
N SER A 110 12.77 -10.70 6.81
CA SER A 110 11.43 -11.20 6.44
C SER A 110 10.97 -10.73 5.05
N PRO A 111 11.69 -11.05 3.96
CA PRO A 111 11.25 -10.74 2.59
C PRO A 111 10.00 -11.53 2.18
N ASP A 112 9.82 -12.74 2.71
CA ASP A 112 8.77 -13.69 2.28
C ASP A 112 7.34 -13.31 2.73
N LEU A 113 7.22 -12.23 3.50
CA LEU A 113 5.97 -11.76 4.10
C LEU A 113 5.79 -10.28 3.82
N ASN A 114 5.99 -9.85 2.57
CA ASN A 114 5.65 -8.49 2.16
C ASN A 114 4.37 -8.49 1.31
N PRO A 115 3.18 -8.29 1.88
CA PRO A 115 1.93 -8.31 1.12
C PRO A 115 1.80 -7.16 0.13
N ILE A 116 2.73 -6.19 0.17
CA ILE A 116 2.96 -5.25 -0.94
C ILE A 116 3.26 -6.00 -2.24
N GLU A 117 4.11 -7.02 -2.19
CA GLU A 117 4.44 -7.82 -3.37
C GLU A 117 3.22 -8.58 -3.86
N ASN A 118 2.46 -9.19 -2.95
CA ASN A 118 1.25 -9.92 -3.30
C ASN A 118 0.19 -9.04 -3.98
N ILE A 119 -0.06 -7.83 -3.49
CA ILE A 119 -1.05 -6.94 -4.09
C ILE A 119 -0.54 -6.29 -5.38
N CYS A 120 0.77 -6.00 -5.48
CA CYS A 120 1.42 -5.59 -6.72
C CYS A 120 1.27 -6.67 -7.80
N ASP A 121 1.50 -7.93 -7.45
CA ASP A 121 1.36 -9.07 -8.35
C ASP A 121 -0.10 -9.29 -8.76
N HIS A 122 -1.04 -9.15 -7.81
CA HIS A 122 -2.47 -9.18 -8.11
C HIS A 122 -2.87 -8.10 -9.13
N LEU A 123 -2.43 -6.87 -8.92
CA LEU A 123 -2.67 -5.75 -9.85
C LEU A 123 -2.01 -6.01 -11.21
N ASN A 124 -0.75 -6.45 -11.24
CA ASN A 124 -0.03 -6.81 -12.46
C ASN A 124 -0.76 -7.91 -13.25
N ASN A 125 -1.25 -8.94 -12.58
CA ASN A 125 -1.97 -10.04 -13.20
C ASN A 125 -3.32 -9.60 -13.77
N ARG A 126 -4.00 -8.63 -13.14
CA ARG A 126 -5.20 -7.99 -13.70
C ARG A 126 -4.85 -7.18 -14.96
N ILE A 127 -3.84 -6.32 -14.88
CA ILE A 127 -3.42 -5.45 -15.99
C ILE A 127 -2.98 -6.23 -17.23
N ARG A 128 -2.29 -7.37 -17.06
CA ARG A 128 -1.85 -8.25 -18.17
C ARG A 128 -2.98 -8.79 -19.04
N LYS A 129 -4.23 -8.77 -18.56
CA LYS A 129 -5.40 -9.21 -19.33
C LYS A 129 -5.84 -8.20 -20.39
N PHE A 130 -5.36 -6.96 -20.31
CA PHE A 130 -5.74 -5.89 -21.22
C PHE A 130 -4.66 -5.66 -22.28
N LYS A 131 -5.09 -5.33 -23.49
CA LYS A 131 -4.19 -4.78 -24.51
C LYS A 131 -4.09 -3.28 -24.29
N ILE A 132 -2.89 -2.82 -23.97
CA ILE A 132 -2.61 -1.42 -23.63
C ILE A 132 -1.63 -0.87 -24.66
N TYR A 133 -1.97 0.26 -25.26
CA TYR A 133 -1.24 0.85 -26.38
C TYR A 133 -0.58 2.19 -26.02
N SER A 134 -0.95 2.80 -24.89
CA SER A 134 -0.36 4.06 -24.42
C SER A 134 -0.12 4.10 -22.92
N LYS A 135 0.75 5.02 -22.49
CA LYS A 135 1.00 5.29 -21.06
C LYS A 135 -0.25 5.83 -20.34
N ASN A 136 -1.08 6.61 -21.02
CA ASN A 136 -2.31 7.14 -20.43
C ASN A 136 -3.35 6.04 -20.22
N GLU A 137 -3.54 5.15 -21.20
CA GLU A 137 -4.37 3.95 -21.04
C GLU A 137 -3.87 3.08 -19.89
N LEU A 138 -2.55 2.92 -19.73
CA LEU A 138 -1.98 2.19 -18.60
C LEU A 138 -2.37 2.84 -17.26
N ARG A 139 -2.28 4.17 -17.15
CA ARG A 139 -2.64 4.91 -15.92
C ARG A 139 -4.11 4.77 -15.57
N GLU A 140 -4.98 5.00 -16.55
CA GLU A 140 -6.43 4.85 -16.37
C GLU A 140 -6.77 3.43 -15.95
N LYS A 141 -6.15 2.44 -16.59
CA LYS A 141 -6.42 1.05 -16.26
C LYS A 141 -5.91 0.67 -14.87
N LEU A 142 -4.71 1.13 -14.49
CA LEU A 142 -4.16 0.96 -13.15
C LEU A 142 -5.10 1.53 -12.09
N LEU A 143 -5.62 2.76 -12.27
CA LEU A 143 -6.59 3.33 -11.34
C LEU A 143 -7.86 2.49 -11.24
N SER A 144 -8.44 2.11 -12.38
CA SER A 144 -9.68 1.33 -12.38
C SER A 144 -9.51 -0.05 -11.72
N GLU A 145 -8.45 -0.79 -12.05
CA GLU A 145 -8.22 -2.12 -11.48
C GLU A 145 -7.82 -2.07 -10.01
N TRP A 146 -7.20 -0.97 -9.58
CA TRP A 146 -6.85 -0.69 -8.19
C TRP A 146 -8.09 -0.46 -7.33
N ASP A 147 -9.00 0.41 -7.77
CA ASP A 147 -10.23 0.70 -7.03
C ASP A 147 -11.20 -0.49 -7.00
N GLU A 148 -11.09 -1.43 -7.95
CA GLU A 148 -11.83 -2.70 -8.00
C GLU A 148 -11.18 -3.82 -7.15
N ILE A 149 -10.14 -3.51 -6.36
CA ILE A 149 -9.60 -4.46 -5.39
C ILE A 149 -10.54 -4.51 -4.19
N GLU A 150 -11.24 -5.64 -4.06
CA GLU A 150 -12.14 -5.90 -2.95
C GLU A 150 -11.41 -5.96 -1.61
N GLY A 151 -12.07 -5.47 -0.55
CA GLY A 151 -11.53 -5.49 0.80
C GLY A 151 -11.21 -6.89 1.32
N ASN A 152 -11.88 -7.94 0.84
CA ASN A 152 -11.57 -9.34 1.20
C ASN A 152 -10.16 -9.77 0.75
N VAL A 153 -9.70 -9.32 -0.43
CA VAL A 153 -8.35 -9.56 -0.92
C VAL A 153 -7.36 -8.87 0.00
N CYS A 154 -7.64 -7.62 0.38
CA CYS A 154 -6.79 -6.87 1.29
C CYS A 154 -6.75 -7.48 2.71
N ALA A 155 -7.89 -7.92 3.24
CA ALA A 155 -8.00 -8.57 4.54
C ALA A 155 -7.19 -9.86 4.59
N ASN A 156 -7.38 -10.76 3.62
CA ASN A 156 -6.64 -12.02 3.53
C ASN A 156 -5.12 -11.78 3.47
N LEU A 157 -4.68 -10.73 2.79
CA LEU A 157 -3.27 -10.37 2.68
C LEU A 157 -2.69 -9.74 3.96
N CYS A 158 -3.53 -9.08 4.78
CA CYS A 158 -3.15 -8.57 6.09
C CYS A 158 -3.09 -9.69 7.15
N GLU A 159 -3.99 -10.70 7.08
CA GLU A 159 -4.01 -11.83 8.01
C GLU A 159 -2.76 -12.73 7.92
N ILE A 160 -2.10 -12.79 6.77
CA ILE A 160 -0.85 -13.56 6.58
C ILE A 160 0.32 -13.02 7.46
N LEU A 161 0.17 -11.84 8.05
CA LEU A 161 1.20 -11.16 8.85
C LEU A 161 0.94 -11.09 10.35
N ALA A 162 -0.28 -11.44 10.78
CA ALA A 162 -0.66 -11.48 12.19
C ALA A 162 -0.18 -12.78 12.86
#